data_AF-A0A0E4G9C3-F1
#
_entry.id   AF-A0A0E4G9C3-F1
#
_cell.length_a   1.000
_cell.length_b   1.000
_cell.length_c   1.000
_cell.angle_alpha   90.00
_cell.angle_beta   90.00
_cell.angle_gamma   90.00
#
_symmetry.space_group_name_H-M   'P 1'
#
loop_
_entity.id
_entity.type
_entity.pdbx_description
1 polymer ?
#
loop_
_entity_poly.entity_id
_entity_poly.type
_entity_poly.pdbx_seq_one_letter_code
_entity_poly.pdbx_strand_id
1 'polypeptide(L)'
;MDLERQQLIESNRRWLETARRELAEHQEEVRRLQQEIHHMEIWLESVEKSRSADDSTAVLTEPGEYPVNEAESDIIEPELKGDRLREETVRILTEVFPQEMYYREILRQLTLRGFEVGGKDPGLNLLAHLAREPRVKRGLKRGVYTLSQMPE
;
A
#
# COMPACT_ATOMS: atom_id res chain seq x y z
N MET A 1 24.15 37.08 40.48
CA MET A 1 24.62 35.67 40.54
C MET A 1 23.45 34.71 40.77
N ASP A 2 22.67 34.82 41.86
CA ASP A 2 21.57 33.87 42.11
C ASP A 2 20.37 33.97 41.15
N LEU A 3 20.05 35.18 40.67
CA LEU A 3 18.91 35.40 39.77
C LEU A 3 19.09 34.76 38.38
N GLU A 4 20.30 34.84 37.82
CA GLU A 4 20.65 34.20 36.53
C GLU A 4 20.64 32.68 36.63
N ARG A 5 21.11 32.13 37.76
CA ARG A 5 21.06 30.69 38.04
C ARG A 5 19.62 30.19 38.14
N GLN A 6 18.73 30.95 38.77
CA GLN A 6 17.30 30.60 38.85
C GLN A 6 16.62 30.63 37.48
N GLN A 7 16.88 31.65 36.65
CA GLN A 7 16.33 31.73 35.29
C GLN A 7 16.81 30.58 34.39
N LEU A 8 18.07 30.16 34.52
CA LEU A 8 18.60 29.01 33.79
C LEU A 8 17.92 27.70 34.21
N ILE A 9 17.67 27.51 35.51
CA ILE A 9 16.97 26.33 36.03
C ILE A 9 15.53 26.28 35.51
N GLU A 10 14.81 27.40 35.50
CA GLU A 10 13.45 27.46 34.98
C GLU A 10 13.39 27.18 33.46
N SER A 11 14.35 27.73 32.71
CA SER A 11 14.45 27.51 31.26
C SER A 11 14.73 26.04 30.94
N ASN A 12 15.68 25.42 31.66
CA ASN A 12 15.97 23.99 31.52
C ASN A 12 14.77 23.12 31.89
N ARG A 13 14.00 23.52 32.91
CA ARG A 13 12.80 22.78 33.31
C ARG A 13 11.71 22.82 32.23
N ARG A 14 11.45 23.99 31.65
CA ARG A 14 10.50 24.13 30.53
C ARG A 14 10.94 23.34 29.30
N TRP A 15 12.23 23.37 28.98
CA TRP A 15 12.79 22.59 27.88
C TRP A 15 12.62 21.08 28.14
N LEU A 16 12.92 20.61 29.35
CA LEU A 16 12.75 19.21 29.74
C LEU A 16 11.27 18.77 29.67
N GLU A 17 10.34 19.62 30.09
CA GLU A 17 8.90 19.36 30.01
C GLU A 17 8.43 19.26 28.56
N THR A 18 8.95 20.10 27.67
CA THR A 18 8.66 20.07 26.23
C THR A 18 9.21 18.80 25.59
N ALA A 19 10.47 18.48 25.84
CA ALA A 19 11.11 17.27 25.31
C ALA A 19 10.41 15.99 25.80
N ARG A 20 9.92 15.97 27.05
CA ARG A 20 9.12 14.85 27.58
C ARG A 20 7.78 14.71 26.88
N ARG A 21 7.14 15.81 26.51
CA ARG A 21 5.88 15.80 25.78
C ARG A 21 6.07 15.26 24.37
N GLU A 22 7.06 15.78 23.64
CA GLU A 22 7.40 15.31 22.30
C GLU A 22 7.76 13.82 22.32
N LEU A 23 8.52 13.36 23.33
CA LEU A 23 8.82 11.95 23.49
C LEU A 23 7.56 11.10 23.70
N ALA A 24 6.60 11.57 24.51
CA ALA A 24 5.36 10.86 24.76
C ALA A 24 4.49 10.77 23.48
N GLU A 25 4.44 11.84 22.69
CA GLU A 25 3.72 11.87 21.40
C GLU A 25 4.33 10.87 20.41
N HIS A 26 5.66 10.86 20.27
CA HIS A 26 6.34 9.90 19.41
C HIS A 26 6.20 8.45 19.90
N GLN A 27 6.21 8.22 21.22
CA GLN A 27 5.97 6.89 21.78
C GLN A 27 4.56 6.38 21.46
N GLU A 28 3.56 7.25 21.45
CA GLU A 28 2.20 6.88 21.10
C GLU A 28 2.05 6.60 19.60
N GLU A 29 2.71 7.39 18.75
CA GLU A 29 2.77 7.13 17.32
C GLU A 29 3.42 5.77 17.01
N VAL A 30 4.55 5.46 17.68
CA VAL A 30 5.21 4.15 17.56
C VAL A 30 4.27 3.02 17.99
N ARG A 31 3.55 3.17 19.11
CA ARG A 31 2.56 2.17 19.54
C ARG A 31 1.48 1.95 18.49
N ARG A 32 0.92 3.03 17.94
CA ARG A 32 -0.13 2.96 16.93
C ARG A 32 0.36 2.19 15.69
N LEU A 33 1.55 2.54 15.21
CA LEU A 33 2.16 1.85 14.06
C LEU A 33 2.43 0.37 14.35
N GLN A 34 2.89 0.05 15.57
CA GLN A 34 3.08 -1.35 15.99
C GLN A 34 1.77 -2.13 16.03
N GLN A 35 0.67 -1.53 16.49
CA GLN A 35 -0.66 -2.16 16.46
C GLN A 35 -1.14 -2.40 15.02
N GLU A 36 -0.90 -1.45 14.13
CA GLU A 36 -1.24 -1.59 12.71
C GLU A 36 -0.44 -2.72 12.04
N ILE A 37 0.87 -2.79 12.31
CA ILE A 37 1.72 -3.90 11.87
C ILE A 37 1.18 -5.22 12.40
N HIS A 38 0.88 -5.30 13.69
CA HIS A 38 0.36 -6.52 14.30
C HIS A 38 -0.98 -6.96 13.68
N HIS A 39 -1.87 -6.02 13.40
CA HIS A 39 -3.12 -6.30 12.71
C HIS A 39 -2.88 -6.83 11.29
N MET A 40 -1.91 -6.25 10.56
CA MET A 40 -1.51 -6.75 9.25
C MET A 40 -0.88 -8.14 9.32
N GLU A 41 -0.08 -8.45 10.34
CA GLU A 41 0.50 -9.77 10.57
C GLU A 41 -0.58 -10.84 10.80
N ILE A 42 -1.57 -10.54 11.65
CA ILE A 42 -2.73 -11.42 11.88
C ILE A 42 -3.50 -11.64 10.58
N TRP A 43 -3.74 -10.57 9.82
CA TRP A 43 -4.43 -10.66 8.54
C TRP A 43 -3.66 -11.53 7.54
N LEU A 44 -2.34 -11.37 7.44
CA LEU A 44 -1.48 -12.19 6.59
C LEU A 44 -1.53 -13.67 7.00
N GLU A 45 -1.42 -13.97 8.29
CA GLU A 45 -1.51 -15.35 8.80
C GLU A 45 -2.87 -15.97 8.48
N SER A 46 -3.95 -15.19 8.53
CA SER A 46 -5.29 -15.66 8.12
C SER A 46 -5.35 -15.97 6.63
N VAL A 47 -4.80 -15.11 5.78
CA VAL A 47 -4.80 -15.30 4.32
C VAL A 47 -3.94 -16.50 3.91
N GLU A 48 -2.79 -16.71 4.55
CA GLU A 48 -1.93 -17.88 4.33
C GLU A 48 -2.61 -19.19 4.74
N LYS A 49 -3.35 -19.19 5.86
CA LYS A 49 -4.15 -20.35 6.30
C LYS A 49 -5.31 -20.65 5.35
N SER A 50 -5.99 -19.62 4.82
CA SER A 50 -7.03 -19.80 3.80
C SER A 50 -6.47 -20.38 2.50
N ARG A 51 -5.30 -19.94 2.04
CA ARG A 51 -4.61 -20.52 0.87
C ARG A 51 -4.21 -21.98 1.08
N SER A 52 -3.90 -22.38 2.31
CA SER A 52 -3.54 -23.77 2.64
C SER A 52 -4.77 -24.70 2.74
N ALA A 53 -5.97 -24.15 2.90
CA ALA A 53 -7.22 -24.93 2.94
C ALA A 53 -7.82 -25.18 1.54
N ASP A 54 -7.53 -24.34 0.55
CA ASP A 54 -7.99 -24.49 -0.83
C ASP A 54 -7.16 -25.48 -1.67
N ASP A 55 -6.00 -25.94 -1.19
CA ASP A 55 -5.15 -26.93 -1.88
C ASP A 55 -5.54 -28.39 -1.55
N SER A 56 -6.74 -28.61 -0.99
CA SER A 56 -7.26 -29.94 -0.64
C SER A 56 -8.71 -30.14 -1.06
N THR A 57 -9.11 -29.72 -2.27
CA THR A 57 -10.32 -30.27 -2.92
C THR A 57 -10.18 -30.30 -4.45
N ALA A 58 -9.31 -31.18 -4.95
CA ALA A 58 -9.56 -31.77 -6.27
C ALA A 58 -10.37 -33.05 -6.07
N VAL A 59 -11.37 -33.26 -6.95
CA VAL A 59 -12.06 -34.51 -7.33
C VAL A 59 -13.58 -34.58 -7.02
N LEU A 60 -14.34 -34.31 -8.10
CA LEU A 60 -15.59 -34.96 -8.60
C LEU A 60 -17.00 -34.42 -8.23
N THR A 61 -17.63 -33.80 -9.26
CA THR A 61 -18.99 -34.01 -9.85
C THR A 61 -20.20 -34.23 -8.93
N GLU A 62 -21.41 -33.66 -9.13
CA GLU A 62 -22.17 -33.41 -10.37
C GLU A 62 -23.45 -32.51 -10.07
N PRO A 63 -24.44 -32.31 -10.99
CA PRO A 63 -24.95 -31.01 -11.41
C PRO A 63 -26.31 -30.62 -10.80
N GLY A 64 -26.58 -29.33 -10.64
CA GLY A 64 -27.86 -28.81 -10.19
C GLY A 64 -28.14 -27.45 -10.82
N GLU A 65 -29.14 -27.44 -11.70
CA GLU A 65 -29.63 -26.32 -12.51
C GLU A 65 -29.80 -25.01 -11.73
N TYR A 66 -29.19 -23.94 -12.25
CA TYR A 66 -29.71 -22.57 -12.13
C TYR A 66 -29.56 -21.85 -13.48
N PRO A 67 -30.56 -21.03 -13.87
CA PRO A 67 -30.72 -20.59 -15.23
C PRO A 67 -29.69 -19.52 -15.61
N VAL A 68 -29.30 -19.64 -16.87
CA VAL A 68 -28.55 -18.70 -17.70
C VAL A 68 -28.84 -17.24 -17.33
N ASN A 69 -27.81 -16.54 -16.88
CA ASN A 69 -27.67 -15.11 -17.13
C ASN A 69 -26.39 -14.95 -17.96
N GLU A 70 -26.59 -14.75 -19.26
CA GLU A 70 -25.56 -14.34 -20.20
C GLU A 70 -25.00 -12.98 -19.76
N ALA A 71 -23.88 -13.00 -19.07
CA ALA A 71 -22.93 -11.91 -19.05
C ALA A 71 -21.57 -12.56 -19.11
N GLU A 72 -20.87 -12.32 -20.21
CA GLU A 72 -19.51 -12.77 -20.50
C GLU A 72 -18.65 -12.68 -19.24
N SER A 73 -18.43 -13.83 -18.58
CA SER A 73 -17.41 -13.94 -17.57
C SER A 73 -16.09 -13.97 -18.32
N ASP A 74 -15.59 -12.77 -18.65
CA ASP A 74 -14.17 -12.55 -18.87
C ASP A 74 -13.47 -13.28 -17.72
N ILE A 75 -12.72 -14.33 -18.06
CA ILE A 75 -11.78 -14.95 -17.15
C ILE A 75 -10.78 -13.83 -16.87
N ILE A 76 -11.01 -13.04 -15.82
CA ILE A 76 -10.12 -11.97 -15.41
C ILE A 76 -8.87 -12.71 -14.93
N GLU A 77 -7.91 -12.88 -15.84
CA GLU A 77 -6.59 -13.36 -15.46
C GLU A 77 -6.10 -12.42 -14.36
N PRO A 78 -5.86 -12.93 -13.14
CA PRO A 78 -5.47 -12.10 -12.01
C PRO A 78 -4.08 -11.50 -12.23
N GLU A 79 -3.27 -12.09 -13.11
CA GLU A 79 -1.92 -11.63 -13.39
C GLU A 79 -1.89 -10.46 -14.38
N LEU A 80 -1.57 -9.26 -13.87
CA LEU A 80 -1.34 -8.08 -14.69
C LEU A 80 0.07 -8.10 -15.30
N LYS A 81 0.11 -7.97 -16.62
CA LYS A 81 1.33 -7.83 -17.43
C LYS A 81 1.19 -6.69 -18.41
N GLY A 82 2.33 -6.13 -18.82
CA GLY A 82 2.39 -5.25 -19.98
C GLY A 82 1.49 -4.03 -19.86
N ASP A 83 0.50 -3.94 -20.74
CA ASP A 83 -0.33 -2.76 -20.94
C ASP A 83 -1.43 -2.67 -19.88
N ARG A 84 -2.03 -3.82 -19.53
CA ARG A 84 -3.04 -3.91 -18.45
C ARG A 84 -2.48 -3.44 -17.11
N LEU A 85 -1.22 -3.79 -16.81
CA LEU A 85 -0.53 -3.31 -15.62
C LEU A 85 -0.40 -1.78 -15.60
N ARG A 86 -0.10 -1.17 -16.75
CA ARG A 86 0.03 0.28 -16.87
C ARG A 86 -1.31 0.97 -16.70
N GLU A 87 -2.36 0.46 -17.33
CA GLU A 87 -3.71 1.01 -17.22
C GLU A 87 -4.23 1.00 -15.78
N GLU A 88 -4.11 -0.12 -15.08
CA GLU A 88 -4.59 -0.20 -13.71
C GLU A 88 -3.72 0.64 -12.76
N THR A 89 -2.42 0.75 -13.02
CA THR A 89 -1.55 1.67 -12.27
C THR A 89 -1.94 3.12 -12.49
N VAL A 90 -2.27 3.52 -13.72
CA VAL A 90 -2.76 4.87 -14.02
C VAL A 90 -4.10 5.11 -13.33
N ARG A 91 -5.00 4.13 -13.31
CA ARG A 91 -6.29 4.22 -12.60
C ARG A 91 -6.09 4.49 -11.11
N ILE A 92 -5.19 3.74 -10.45
CA ILE A 92 -4.83 3.99 -9.03
C ILE A 92 -4.30 5.41 -8.84
N LEU A 93 -3.42 5.89 -9.71
CA LEU A 93 -2.84 7.23 -9.60
C LEU A 93 -3.85 8.35 -9.91
N THR A 94 -4.86 8.09 -10.74
CA THR A 94 -5.98 9.00 -11.00
C THR A 94 -6.81 9.23 -9.75
N GLU A 95 -7.10 8.18 -8.99
CA GLU A 95 -7.94 8.28 -7.78
C GLU A 95 -7.32 9.13 -6.67
N VAL A 96 -6.00 9.20 -6.62
CA VAL A 96 -5.26 10.00 -5.63
C VAL A 96 -4.76 11.33 -6.17
N PHE A 97 -4.98 11.64 -7.45
CA PHE A 97 -4.47 12.88 -8.06
C PHE A 97 -5.01 14.13 -7.34
N PRO A 98 -4.19 15.16 -7.04
CA PRO A 98 -2.81 15.39 -7.49
C PRO A 98 -1.71 14.83 -6.57
N GLN A 99 -2.04 13.93 -5.65
CA GLN A 99 -1.08 13.38 -4.70
C GLN A 99 -0.10 12.43 -5.39
N GLU A 100 1.07 12.25 -4.78
CA GLU A 100 2.06 11.28 -5.24
C GLU A 100 1.99 10.00 -4.40
N MET A 101 2.22 8.85 -5.03
CA MET A 101 2.13 7.54 -4.39
C MET A 101 3.45 6.76 -4.50
N TYR A 102 3.85 6.07 -3.44
CA TYR A 102 5.04 5.22 -3.44
C TYR A 102 4.77 3.91 -4.21
N TYR A 103 5.74 3.40 -4.97
CA TYR A 103 5.54 2.22 -5.83
C TYR A 103 5.07 0.97 -5.06
N ARG A 104 5.47 0.81 -3.79
CA ARG A 104 4.97 -0.31 -2.95
C ARG A 104 3.50 -0.14 -2.59
N GLU A 105 3.03 1.08 -2.45
CA GLU A 105 1.61 1.37 -2.22
C GLU A 105 0.79 1.12 -3.47
N ILE A 106 1.30 1.50 -4.65
CA ILE A 106 0.69 1.16 -5.95
C ILE A 106 0.56 -0.36 -6.06
N LEU A 107 1.62 -1.12 -5.75
CA LEU A 107 1.59 -2.57 -5.78
C LEU A 107 0.55 -3.14 -4.81
N ARG A 108 0.46 -2.61 -3.59
CA ARG A 108 -0.56 -3.00 -2.61
C ARG A 108 -1.97 -2.74 -3.14
N GLN A 109 -2.21 -1.58 -3.76
CA GLN A 109 -3.51 -1.23 -4.33
C GLN A 109 -3.91 -2.17 -5.48
N LEU A 110 -2.95 -2.57 -6.33
CA LEU A 110 -3.18 -3.59 -7.34
C LEU A 110 -3.61 -4.93 -6.69
N THR A 111 -2.90 -5.37 -5.66
CA THR A 111 -3.23 -6.60 -4.93
C THR A 111 -4.59 -6.53 -4.23
N LEU A 112 -4.94 -5.40 -3.61
CA LEU A 112 -6.25 -5.20 -2.98
C LEU A 112 -7.41 -5.26 -3.99
N ARG A 113 -7.15 -4.93 -5.26
CA ARG A 113 -8.12 -5.05 -6.36
C ARG A 113 -8.19 -6.45 -6.96
N GLY A 114 -7.47 -7.41 -6.37
CA GLY A 114 -7.42 -8.79 -6.86
C GLY A 114 -6.40 -9.03 -7.97
N PHE A 115 -5.51 -8.07 -8.23
CA PHE A 115 -4.48 -8.21 -9.25
C PHE A 115 -3.13 -8.64 -8.67
N GLU A 116 -2.49 -9.59 -9.34
CA GLU A 116 -1.11 -9.99 -9.10
C GLU A 116 -0.22 -9.40 -10.18
N VAL A 117 0.88 -8.75 -9.81
CA VAL A 117 1.83 -8.25 -10.82
C VAL A 117 2.79 -9.35 -11.18
N GLY A 118 2.76 -9.78 -12.45
CA GLY A 118 3.56 -10.90 -12.92
C GLY A 118 5.08 -10.66 -12.83
N GLY A 119 5.85 -11.75 -12.86
CA GLY A 119 7.32 -11.73 -12.91
C GLY A 119 8.02 -12.15 -11.61
N LYS A 120 9.35 -12.32 -11.69
CA LYS A 120 10.19 -12.79 -10.57
C LYS A 120 10.25 -11.79 -9.40
N ASP A 121 10.17 -10.50 -9.70
CA ASP A 121 10.07 -9.41 -8.73
C ASP A 121 8.98 -8.44 -9.18
N PRO A 122 7.77 -8.52 -8.59
CA PRO A 122 6.62 -7.69 -8.92
C PRO A 122 6.90 -6.19 -8.81
N GLY A 123 7.72 -5.78 -7.83
CA GLY A 123 8.08 -4.39 -7.60
C GLY A 123 8.99 -3.85 -8.69
N LEU A 124 10.04 -4.60 -9.06
CA LEU A 124 10.91 -4.22 -10.19
C LEU A 124 10.15 -4.24 -11.51
N ASN A 125 9.23 -5.19 -11.70
CA ASN A 125 8.42 -5.24 -12.92
C ASN A 125 7.50 -4.02 -13.03
N LEU A 126 6.81 -3.66 -11.94
CA LEU A 126 6.02 -2.43 -11.86
C LEU A 126 6.86 -1.18 -12.16
N LEU A 127 8.04 -1.06 -11.53
CA LEU A 127 8.94 0.07 -11.76
C LEU A 127 9.40 0.17 -13.22
N ALA A 128 9.69 -0.96 -13.88
CA ALA A 128 10.08 -0.99 -15.28
C ALA A 128 8.96 -0.51 -16.22
N HIS A 129 7.70 -0.86 -15.89
CA HIS A 129 6.54 -0.39 -16.64
C HIS A 129 6.22 1.08 -16.38
N LEU A 130 6.33 1.54 -15.12
CA LEU A 130 6.16 2.94 -14.75
C LEU A 130 7.18 3.85 -15.45
N ALA A 131 8.44 3.42 -15.56
CA ALA A 131 9.49 4.19 -16.22
C ALA A 131 9.24 4.39 -17.73
N ARG A 132 8.37 3.59 -18.35
CA ARG A 132 8.04 3.64 -19.78
C ARG A 132 6.65 4.24 -20.05
N GLU A 133 5.88 4.56 -19.02
CA GLU A 133 4.52 5.08 -19.15
C GLU A 133 4.55 6.61 -19.22
N PRO A 134 4.26 7.25 -20.37
CA PRO A 134 4.33 8.70 -20.52
C PRO A 134 3.35 9.47 -19.62
N ARG A 135 2.22 8.84 -19.25
CA ARG A 135 1.21 9.44 -18.36
C ARG A 135 1.66 9.51 -16.90
N VAL A 136 2.73 8.81 -16.53
CA VAL A 136 3.26 8.79 -15.16
C VAL A 136 4.61 9.48 -15.13
N LYS A 137 4.79 10.37 -14.13
CA LYS A 137 6.08 10.98 -13.83
C LYS A 137 6.57 10.56 -12.46
N ARG A 138 7.89 10.54 -12.32
CA ARG A 138 8.54 10.33 -11.04
C ARG A 138 8.42 11.60 -10.19
N GLY A 139 8.00 11.44 -8.95
CA GLY A 139 7.92 12.51 -7.96
C GLY A 139 9.29 12.95 -7.46
N LEU A 140 9.30 13.92 -6.55
CA LEU A 140 10.54 14.49 -5.98
C LEU A 140 11.34 13.46 -5.16
N LYS A 141 10.64 12.54 -4.49
CA LYS A 141 11.25 11.48 -3.67
C LYS A 141 11.51 10.22 -4.50
N ARG A 142 12.59 9.50 -4.18
CA ARG A 142 12.90 8.23 -4.84
C ARG A 142 11.77 7.21 -4.62
N GLY A 143 11.31 6.59 -5.71
CA GLY A 143 10.27 5.55 -5.68
C GLY A 143 8.84 6.08 -5.55
N VAL A 144 8.65 7.39 -5.60
CA VAL A 144 7.34 8.04 -5.59
C VAL A 144 6.97 8.44 -7.01
N TYR A 145 5.70 8.27 -7.38
CA TYR A 145 5.16 8.48 -8.72
C TYR A 145 3.81 9.20 -8.66
N THR A 146 3.50 9.98 -9.69
CA THR A 146 2.23 10.69 -9.84
C THR A 146 1.90 10.85 -11.33
N LEU A 147 0.68 11.30 -11.66
CA LEU A 147 0.32 11.57 -13.04
C LEU A 147 1.05 12.81 -13.59
N SER A 148 1.45 12.72 -14.85
CA SER A 148 2.13 13.81 -15.56
C SER A 148 1.24 15.04 -15.70
N GLN A 149 -0.05 14.81 -15.98
CA GLN A 149 -1.08 15.81 -16.24
C GLN A 149 -2.38 15.44 -15.53
N MET A 150 -3.32 16.38 -15.45
CA MET A 150 -4.66 16.12 -14.92
C MET A 150 -5.36 15.09 -15.82
N PRO A 151 -5.95 14.03 -15.24
CA PRO A 151 -6.73 13.06 -16.00
C PRO A 151 -7.99 13.75 -16.56
N GLU A 152 -8.27 13.54 -17.85
CA GLU A 152 -9.50 14.00 -18.53
C GLU A 152 -10.71 13.12 -18.20
#